data_AF-A0A117SJF5-F1
#
_entry.id   AF-A0A117SJF5-F1
#
_cell.length_a   1.000
_cell.length_b   1.000
_cell.length_c   1.000
_cell.angle_alpha   90.00
_cell.angle_beta   90.00
_cell.angle_gamma   90.00
#
_symmetry.space_group_name_H-M   'P 1'
#
loop_
_entity.id
_entity.type
_entity.pdbx_description
1 polymer ?
#
loop_
_entity_poly.entity_id
_entity_poly.type
_entity_poly.pdbx_seq_one_letter_code
_entity_poly.pdbx_strand_id
1 'polypeptide(L)'
;MKQLWIKYSYLFTISFFILGFFNIVFAWIGFFCLIMPFAFVIKDNKRTWCQSYCPRSNLFTRLFVKIGTNRLAPKWLINGTGKRIMLTYFLINLFVICLSSLMVFLDKRDPQEKIRFLMAFQLSWNMPNLLHIGVLPGWAVHLGFRVYSMMLTTTIIGLLLSFIYKAKTWCAICPMGTLSSMALRKQNNLVTHNDVAK
;
A
#
# COMPACT_ATOMS: atom_id res chain seq x y z
N MET A 1 -8.52 14.20 -21.03
CA MET A 1 -8.49 14.26 -19.55
C MET A 1 -7.94 13.00 -18.87
N LYS A 2 -8.39 11.77 -19.21
CA LYS A 2 -7.91 10.51 -18.56
C LYS A 2 -6.38 10.30 -18.62
N GLN A 3 -5.74 10.63 -19.74
CA GLN A 3 -4.29 10.49 -19.93
C GLN A 3 -3.47 11.43 -19.03
N LEU A 4 -3.97 12.64 -18.72
CA LEU A 4 -3.30 13.58 -17.81
C LEU A 4 -3.31 13.05 -16.38
N TRP A 5 -4.45 12.58 -15.89
CA TRP A 5 -4.55 12.00 -14.55
C TRP A 5 -3.61 10.81 -14.36
N ILE A 6 -3.52 9.94 -15.36
CA ILE A 6 -2.53 8.84 -15.37
C ILE A 6 -1.11 9.43 -15.36
N LYS A 7 -0.83 10.50 -16.10
CA LYS A 7 0.49 11.15 -16.11
C LYS A 7 0.90 11.73 -14.75
N TYR A 8 -0.02 12.36 -14.02
CA TYR A 8 0.26 13.07 -12.76
C TYR A 8 0.04 12.24 -11.48
N SER A 9 -0.45 11.00 -11.59
CA SER A 9 -0.73 10.15 -10.40
C SER A 9 0.51 9.95 -9.52
N TYR A 10 1.74 9.94 -10.07
CA TYR A 10 2.96 9.80 -9.24
C TYR A 10 3.14 10.93 -8.22
N LEU A 11 2.65 12.14 -8.53
CA LEU A 11 2.74 13.32 -7.66
C LEU A 11 2.03 13.07 -6.33
N PHE A 12 0.97 12.27 -6.33
CA PHE A 12 0.25 11.88 -5.12
C PHE A 12 1.12 11.09 -4.14
N THR A 13 1.97 10.18 -4.64
CA THR A 13 2.86 9.40 -3.77
C THR A 13 3.97 10.26 -3.20
N ILE A 14 4.54 11.17 -4.01
CA ILE A 14 5.57 12.11 -3.55
C ILE A 14 4.99 13.06 -2.50
N SER A 15 3.83 13.66 -2.79
CA SER A 15 3.13 14.55 -1.87
C SER A 15 2.81 13.84 -0.56
N PHE A 16 2.29 12.61 -0.60
CA PHE A 16 2.03 11.81 0.60
C PHE A 16 3.28 11.61 1.48
N PHE A 17 4.44 11.29 0.89
CA PHE A 17 5.67 11.10 1.66
C PHE A 17 6.19 12.40 2.27
N ILE A 18 6.11 13.51 1.52
CA ILE A 18 6.49 14.83 1.98
C ILE A 18 5.56 15.26 3.13
N LEU A 19 4.25 15.20 2.94
CA LEU A 19 3.27 15.58 3.96
C LEU A 19 3.37 14.71 5.22
N GLY A 20 3.58 13.40 5.07
CA GLY A 20 3.76 12.50 6.21
C GLY A 20 5.07 12.71 6.97
N PHE A 21 6.09 13.33 6.35
CA PHE A 21 7.31 13.76 7.04
C PHE A 21 7.08 15.03 7.87
N PHE A 22 6.23 15.95 7.40
CA PHE A 22 5.91 17.19 8.11
C PHE A 22 4.84 17.03 9.18
N ASN A 23 3.84 16.17 8.97
CA ASN A 23 2.75 15.96 9.92
C ASN A 23 2.09 14.58 9.76
N ILE A 24 2.07 13.82 10.86
CA ILE A 24 1.58 12.43 10.88
C ILE A 24 0.06 12.31 10.68
N VAL A 25 -0.70 13.38 10.93
CA VAL A 25 -2.17 13.40 10.74
C VAL A 25 -2.53 13.16 9.27
N PHE A 26 -1.70 13.62 8.33
CA PHE A 26 -1.93 13.38 6.91
C PHE A 26 -1.76 11.92 6.48
N ALA A 27 -1.19 11.05 7.33
CA ALA A 27 -1.08 9.63 7.04
C ALA A 27 -2.45 8.93 6.89
N TRP A 28 -3.53 9.55 7.38
CA TRP A 28 -4.91 9.11 7.18
C TRP A 28 -5.32 9.07 5.69
N ILE A 29 -4.72 9.92 4.86
CA ILE A 29 -4.90 9.89 3.39
C ILE A 29 -4.43 8.54 2.82
N GLY A 30 -3.51 7.84 3.51
CA GLY A 30 -3.07 6.50 3.15
C GLY A 30 -4.19 5.47 3.13
N PHE A 31 -5.22 5.61 3.97
CA PHE A 31 -6.40 4.73 3.93
C PHE A 31 -7.15 4.84 2.61
N PHE A 32 -7.29 6.06 2.08
CA PHE A 32 -7.92 6.26 0.79
C PHE A 32 -7.18 5.49 -0.32
N CYS A 33 -5.85 5.48 -0.28
CA CYS A 33 -5.03 4.70 -1.23
C CYS A 33 -5.23 3.18 -1.09
N LEU A 34 -5.51 2.68 0.12
CA LEU A 34 -5.79 1.27 0.40
C LEU A 34 -7.22 0.86 -0.01
N ILE A 35 -8.20 1.77 0.10
CA ILE A 35 -9.62 1.53 -0.20
C ILE A 35 -9.91 1.63 -1.71
N MET A 36 -9.30 2.60 -2.40
CA MET A 36 -9.48 2.83 -3.84
C MET A 36 -9.35 1.59 -4.74
N PRO A 37 -8.35 0.68 -4.59
CA PRO A 37 -8.28 -0.52 -5.41
C PRO A 37 -9.54 -1.40 -5.28
N PHE A 38 -10.13 -1.50 -4.09
CA PHE A 38 -11.34 -2.30 -3.87
C PHE A 38 -12.58 -1.63 -4.46
N ALA A 39 -12.71 -0.32 -4.30
CA ALA A 39 -13.82 0.45 -4.88
C ALA A 39 -13.87 0.31 -6.42
N PHE A 40 -12.72 0.41 -7.08
CA PHE A 40 -12.62 0.25 -8.54
C PHE A 40 -12.83 -1.19 -9.00
N VAL A 41 -12.41 -2.19 -8.22
CA VAL A 41 -12.67 -3.60 -8.55
C VAL A 41 -14.16 -3.91 -8.54
N ILE A 42 -14.90 -3.39 -7.56
CA ILE A 42 -16.36 -3.58 -7.46
C ILE A 42 -17.07 -2.90 -8.63
N LYS A 43 -16.64 -1.69 -9.03
CA LYS A 43 -17.30 -0.90 -10.07
C LYS A 43 -16.99 -1.34 -11.50
N ASP A 44 -15.72 -1.56 -11.82
CA ASP A 44 -15.28 -1.81 -13.21
C ASP A 44 -15.07 -3.29 -13.52
N ASN A 45 -15.15 -4.19 -12.51
CA ASN A 45 -14.86 -5.63 -12.59
C ASN A 45 -13.54 -5.93 -13.34
N LYS A 46 -12.59 -4.98 -13.25
CA LYS A 46 -11.29 -4.97 -13.93
C LYS A 46 -10.24 -4.39 -12.99
N ARG A 47 -8.97 -4.74 -13.22
CA ARG A 47 -7.83 -4.26 -12.41
C ARG A 47 -7.38 -2.85 -12.80
N THR A 48 -8.33 -1.96 -13.12
CA THR A 48 -8.07 -0.62 -13.67
C THR A 48 -7.20 0.20 -12.72
N TRP A 49 -7.41 0.10 -11.41
CA TRP A 49 -6.60 0.79 -10.42
C TRP A 49 -5.14 0.34 -10.44
N CYS A 50 -4.89 -0.96 -10.33
CA CYS A 50 -3.53 -1.51 -10.29
C CYS A 50 -2.78 -1.36 -11.63
N GLN A 51 -3.49 -1.39 -12.76
CA GLN A 51 -2.89 -1.32 -14.10
C GLN A 51 -2.62 0.11 -14.56
N SER A 52 -3.53 1.05 -14.27
CA SER A 52 -3.50 2.39 -14.88
C SER A 52 -3.40 3.53 -13.89
N TYR A 53 -3.95 3.41 -12.67
CA TYR A 53 -4.08 4.53 -11.74
C TYR A 53 -3.19 4.47 -10.50
N CYS A 54 -2.53 3.33 -10.22
CA CYS A 54 -1.72 3.18 -9.03
C CYS A 54 -0.57 4.21 -9.02
N PRO A 55 -0.61 5.20 -8.11
CA PRO A 55 0.29 6.36 -8.16
C PRO A 55 1.74 5.94 -7.94
N ARG A 56 1.95 4.91 -7.13
CA ARG A 56 3.25 4.32 -6.83
C ARG A 56 3.85 3.49 -7.98
N SER A 57 3.03 2.73 -8.69
CA SER A 57 3.48 1.98 -9.89
C SER A 57 3.99 2.95 -10.97
N ASN A 58 3.28 4.06 -11.12
CA ASN A 58 3.66 5.12 -12.03
C ASN A 58 4.97 5.80 -11.61
N LEU A 59 5.15 6.07 -10.31
CA LEU A 59 6.40 6.59 -9.75
C LEU A 59 7.59 5.69 -10.12
N PHE A 60 7.50 4.38 -9.87
CA PHE A 60 8.59 3.44 -10.20
C PHE A 60 8.85 3.32 -11.70
N THR A 61 7.79 3.32 -12.50
CA THR A 61 7.93 3.29 -13.96
C THR A 61 8.66 4.54 -14.45
N ARG A 62 8.37 5.72 -13.92
CA ARG A 62 9.06 6.95 -14.32
C ARG A 62 10.52 7.02 -13.84
N LEU A 63 10.78 6.64 -12.59
CA LEU A 63 12.13 6.64 -12.02
C LEU A 63 13.05 5.64 -12.72
N PHE A 64 12.56 4.43 -12.98
CA PHE A 64 13.40 3.33 -13.47
C PHE A 64 13.24 3.02 -14.97
N VAL A 65 12.41 3.74 -15.73
CA VAL A 65 12.46 3.66 -17.22
C VAL A 65 13.79 4.17 -17.77
N LYS A 66 14.44 5.13 -17.10
CA LYS A 66 15.71 5.72 -17.54
C LYS A 66 16.95 5.10 -16.89
N ILE A 67 16.78 4.45 -15.73
CA ILE A 67 17.88 3.95 -14.88
C ILE A 67 17.84 2.42 -14.72
N GLY A 68 16.68 1.80 -14.90
CA GLY A 68 16.43 0.40 -14.53
C GLY A 68 17.04 -0.59 -15.52
N THR A 69 17.71 -1.60 -14.98
CA THR A 69 18.20 -2.73 -15.77
C THR A 69 17.01 -3.54 -16.31
N ASN A 70 17.05 -3.92 -17.59
CA ASN A 70 15.93 -4.59 -18.27
C ASN A 70 15.82 -6.09 -17.90
N ARG A 71 16.33 -6.49 -16.73
CA ARG A 71 16.35 -7.88 -16.26
C ARG A 71 14.96 -8.30 -15.83
N LEU A 72 14.56 -9.49 -16.29
CA LEU A 72 13.31 -10.13 -15.90
C LEU A 72 13.42 -10.59 -14.44
N ALA A 73 12.37 -10.38 -13.65
CA ALA A 73 12.36 -10.85 -12.28
C ALA A 73 12.40 -12.39 -12.22
N PRO A 74 13.06 -12.97 -11.20
CA PRO A 74 13.19 -14.40 -11.06
C PRO A 74 11.81 -15.06 -10.93
N LYS A 75 11.65 -16.22 -11.57
CA LYS A 75 10.37 -16.95 -11.60
C LYS A 75 9.83 -17.22 -10.20
N TRP A 76 10.69 -17.51 -9.22
CA TRP A 76 10.30 -17.76 -7.82
C TRP A 76 9.52 -16.61 -7.19
N LEU A 77 9.90 -15.37 -7.50
CA LEU A 77 9.29 -14.15 -6.95
C LEU A 77 7.91 -13.87 -7.58
N ILE A 78 7.76 -14.15 -8.88
CA ILE A 78 6.48 -13.98 -9.60
C ILE A 78 5.59 -15.23 -9.48
N ASN A 79 6.14 -16.34 -8.97
CA ASN A 79 5.41 -17.58 -8.78
C ASN A 79 4.26 -17.43 -7.77
N GLY A 80 3.28 -18.34 -7.81
CA GLY A 80 2.12 -18.32 -6.91
C GLY A 80 2.49 -18.27 -5.42
N THR A 81 3.63 -18.88 -5.05
CA THR A 81 4.14 -18.91 -3.68
C THR A 81 4.64 -17.53 -3.22
N GLY A 82 5.45 -16.84 -4.02
CA GLY A 82 5.98 -15.51 -3.67
C GLY A 82 4.86 -14.47 -3.46
N LYS A 83 3.84 -14.51 -4.33
CA LYS A 83 2.63 -13.68 -4.19
C LYS A 83 1.86 -13.99 -2.90
N ARG A 84 1.71 -15.28 -2.55
CA ARG A 84 1.05 -15.70 -1.30
C ARG A 84 1.81 -15.24 -0.06
N ILE A 85 3.14 -15.40 -0.03
CA ILE A 85 3.96 -14.95 1.11
C ILE A 85 3.80 -13.44 1.32
N MET A 86 3.89 -12.66 0.25
CA MET A 86 3.74 -11.20 0.32
C MET A 86 2.32 -10.78 0.74
N LEU A 87 1.31 -11.50 0.26
CA LEU A 87 -0.08 -11.31 0.66
C LEU A 87 -0.28 -11.61 2.15
N THR A 88 0.23 -12.73 2.64
CA THR A 88 0.15 -13.12 4.06
C THR A 88 0.84 -12.09 4.94
N TYR A 89 2.03 -11.62 4.55
CA TYR A 89 2.73 -10.55 5.27
C TYR A 89 1.89 -9.26 5.36
N PHE A 90 1.26 -8.87 4.25
CA PHE A 90 0.38 -7.69 4.21
C PHE A 90 -0.85 -7.86 5.12
N LEU A 91 -1.51 -9.02 5.09
CA LEU A 91 -2.68 -9.30 5.92
C LEU A 91 -2.35 -9.34 7.41
N ILE A 92 -1.21 -9.93 7.78
CA ILE A 92 -0.72 -9.90 9.17
C ILE A 92 -0.47 -8.47 9.62
N ASN A 93 0.17 -7.63 8.78
CA ASN A 93 0.39 -6.22 9.11
C ASN A 93 -0.93 -5.47 9.29
N LEU A 94 -1.90 -5.66 8.39
CA LEU A 94 -3.21 -5.01 8.49
C LEU A 94 -3.95 -5.45 9.76
N PHE A 95 -3.90 -6.74 10.09
CA PHE A 95 -4.50 -7.29 11.29
C PHE A 95 -3.86 -6.72 12.57
N VAL A 96 -2.53 -6.63 12.62
CA VAL A 96 -1.80 -6.01 13.74
C VAL A 96 -2.16 -4.53 13.89
N ILE A 97 -2.32 -3.79 12.79
CA ILE A 97 -2.77 -2.39 12.83
C ILE A 97 -4.18 -2.30 13.41
N CYS A 98 -5.13 -3.09 12.90
CA CYS A 98 -6.51 -3.12 13.41
C CYS A 98 -6.58 -3.50 14.90
N LEU A 99 -5.86 -4.55 15.32
CA LEU A 99 -5.82 -4.97 16.73
C LEU A 99 -5.17 -3.91 17.62
N SER A 100 -4.10 -3.27 17.16
CA SER A 100 -3.42 -2.21 17.92
C SER A 100 -4.31 -0.99 18.05
N SER A 101 -5.00 -0.57 16.98
CA SER A 101 -5.97 0.52 17.03
C SER A 101 -7.16 0.20 17.94
N LEU A 102 -7.66 -1.04 17.92
CA LEU A 102 -8.73 -1.48 18.81
C LEU A 102 -8.27 -1.50 20.28
N MET A 103 -7.04 -1.95 20.56
CA MET A 103 -6.48 -1.92 21.92
C MET A 103 -6.27 -0.50 22.46
N VAL A 104 -5.88 0.45 21.62
CA VAL A 104 -5.75 1.87 22.01
C VAL A 104 -7.13 2.50 22.20
N PHE A 105 -8.14 2.10 21.41
CA PHE A 105 -9.52 2.56 21.60
C PHE A 105 -10.16 2.02 22.89
N LEU A 106 -9.80 0.80 23.30
CA LEU A 106 -10.23 0.16 24.55
C LEU A 106 -9.39 0.60 25.77
N ASP A 107 -8.57 1.64 25.64
CA ASP A 107 -7.72 2.24 26.68
C ASP A 107 -6.75 1.25 27.37
N LYS A 108 -6.45 0.10 26.74
CA LYS A 108 -5.60 -0.94 27.35
C LYS A 108 -4.10 -0.78 27.08
N ARG A 109 -3.68 0.23 26.29
CA ARG A 109 -2.26 0.48 25.96
C ARG A 109 -1.96 1.92 25.56
N ASP A 110 -0.85 2.45 26.08
CA ASP A 110 -0.30 3.74 25.70
C ASP A 110 0.06 3.83 24.21
N PRO A 111 -0.17 5.00 23.57
CA PRO A 111 0.15 5.22 22.16
C PRO A 111 1.67 5.15 21.94
N GLN A 112 2.13 4.11 21.26
CA GLN A 112 3.54 3.97 20.89
C GLN A 112 3.84 4.83 19.65
N GLU A 113 4.51 5.97 19.83
CA GLU A 113 4.91 6.94 18.78
C GLU A 113 6.22 6.54 18.06
N LYS A 114 6.43 5.25 17.80
CA LYS A 114 7.68 4.75 17.20
C LYS A 114 7.45 4.17 15.81
N ILE A 115 8.20 4.67 14.81
CA ILE A 115 8.21 4.14 13.44
C ILE A 115 8.99 2.82 13.44
N ARG A 116 8.28 1.72 13.15
CA ARG A 116 8.89 0.38 13.04
C ARG A 116 9.09 0.02 11.58
N PHE A 117 10.34 -0.05 11.15
CA PHE A 117 10.71 -0.52 9.82
C PHE A 117 10.58 -2.05 9.78
N LEU A 118 9.69 -2.56 8.92
CA LEU A 118 9.58 -3.98 8.58
C LEU A 118 9.47 -4.89 9.83
N MET A 119 8.60 -4.53 10.78
CA MET A 119 8.35 -5.21 12.06
C MET A 119 9.59 -5.37 13.00
N ALA A 120 10.83 -5.24 12.49
CA ALA A 120 12.06 -5.69 13.14
C ALA A 120 13.12 -4.60 13.36
N PHE A 121 13.16 -3.53 12.55
CA PHE A 121 14.11 -2.42 12.74
C PHE A 121 13.40 -1.19 13.30
N GLN A 122 13.65 -0.87 14.57
CA GLN A 122 13.19 0.39 15.16
C GLN A 122 14.13 1.49 14.65
N LEU A 123 13.65 2.40 13.80
CA LEU A 123 14.38 3.64 13.54
C LEU A 123 14.14 4.55 14.73
N SER A 124 15.17 4.84 15.52
CA SER A 124 15.15 5.77 16.66
C SER A 124 14.93 7.23 16.26
N TRP A 125 14.51 7.50 15.02
CA TRP A 125 14.22 8.83 14.54
C TRP A 125 12.85 9.26 15.10
N ASN A 126 12.87 10.02 16.20
CA ASN A 126 11.67 10.75 16.65
C ASN A 126 11.30 11.73 15.54
N MET A 127 10.19 11.48 14.85
CA MET A 127 9.61 12.47 13.94
C MET A 127 9.18 13.66 14.79
N PRO A 128 9.57 14.89 14.42
CA PRO A 128 9.13 16.06 15.13
C PRO A 128 7.62 16.23 14.84
N ASN A 129 6.78 15.98 15.84
CA ASN A 129 5.35 16.32 15.82
C ASN A 129 5.21 17.85 15.82
N LEU A 130 5.54 18.50 14.70
CA LEU A 130 5.64 19.97 14.55
C LEU A 130 4.29 20.71 14.63
N LEU A 131 3.18 19.98 14.78
CA LEU A 131 1.83 20.54 14.81
C LEU A 131 1.03 19.93 15.97
N HIS A 132 1.19 20.53 17.16
CA HIS A 132 0.24 20.39 18.27
C HIS A 132 -1.06 21.16 17.94
N ILE A 133 -1.75 20.79 16.85
CA ILE A 133 -3.16 21.15 16.70
C ILE A 133 -3.94 20.34 17.73
N GLY A 134 -4.64 21.06 18.61
CA GLY A 134 -5.22 20.56 19.85
C GLY A 134 -5.87 19.18 19.76
N VAL A 135 -5.65 18.41 20.83
CA VAL A 135 -6.50 17.28 21.26
C VAL A 135 -6.88 16.27 20.17
N LEU A 136 -5.91 15.86 19.34
CA LEU A 136 -6.10 14.64 18.54
C LEU A 136 -6.03 13.41 19.46
N PRO A 137 -7.01 12.51 19.41
CA PRO A 137 -7.03 11.34 20.28
C PRO A 137 -5.86 10.41 19.95
N GLY A 138 -5.19 9.86 20.97
CA GLY A 138 -3.93 9.11 20.82
C GLY A 138 -3.98 7.92 19.84
N TRP A 139 -5.16 7.34 19.60
CA TRP A 139 -5.37 6.30 18.60
C TRP A 139 -5.14 6.80 17.16
N ALA A 140 -5.48 8.05 16.85
CA ALA A 140 -5.37 8.62 15.51
C ALA A 140 -3.91 8.86 15.12
N VAL A 141 -3.10 9.30 16.09
CA VAL A 141 -1.65 9.48 15.94
C VAL A 141 -0.97 8.11 15.79
N HIS A 142 -1.32 7.16 16.67
CA HIS A 142 -0.77 5.80 16.61
C HIS A 142 -1.08 5.10 15.27
N LEU A 143 -2.32 5.26 14.78
CA LEU A 143 -2.76 4.71 13.51
C LEU A 143 -1.99 5.33 12.32
N GLY A 144 -1.82 6.66 12.33
CA GLY A 144 -1.06 7.38 11.30
C GLY A 144 0.39 6.88 11.19
N PHE A 145 1.08 6.73 12.32
CA PHE A 145 2.44 6.18 12.37
C PHE A 145 2.56 4.78 11.78
N ARG A 146 1.60 3.90 12.04
CA ARG A 146 1.65 2.54 11.48
C ARG A 146 1.37 2.50 9.98
N VAL A 147 0.37 3.23 9.51
CA VAL A 147 0.02 3.29 8.08
C VAL A 147 1.16 3.91 7.28
N TYR A 148 1.75 5.01 7.79
CA TYR A 148 2.89 5.65 7.16
C TYR A 148 4.09 4.71 7.09
N SER A 149 4.46 4.05 8.20
CA SER A 149 5.58 3.11 8.22
C SER A 149 5.39 1.97 7.21
N MET A 150 4.19 1.39 7.17
CA MET A 150 3.86 0.28 6.26
C MET A 150 3.95 0.70 4.77
N MET A 151 3.48 1.90 4.44
CA MET A 151 3.63 2.46 3.09
C MET A 151 5.09 2.79 2.75
N LEU A 152 5.84 3.32 3.71
CA LEU A 152 7.25 3.67 3.53
C LEU A 152 8.12 2.43 3.32
N THR A 153 7.99 1.42 4.20
CA THR A 153 8.76 0.18 4.11
C THR A 153 8.46 -0.53 2.80
N THR A 154 7.18 -0.65 2.44
CA THR A 154 6.83 -1.29 1.18
C THR A 154 7.41 -0.50 0.02
N THR A 155 7.36 0.84 0.03
CA THR A 155 7.90 1.70 -1.04
C THR A 155 9.40 1.54 -1.21
N ILE A 156 10.16 1.48 -0.11
CA ILE A 156 11.60 1.26 -0.16
C ILE A 156 11.93 -0.11 -0.72
N ILE A 157 11.24 -1.18 -0.28
CA ILE A 157 11.41 -2.52 -0.85
C ILE A 157 11.07 -2.49 -2.35
N GLY A 158 9.96 -1.86 -2.73
CA GLY A 158 9.56 -1.74 -4.13
C GLY A 158 10.55 -0.97 -4.99
N LEU A 159 11.15 0.09 -4.45
CA LEU A 159 12.19 0.87 -5.10
C LEU A 159 13.46 0.05 -5.31
N LEU A 160 13.85 -0.72 -4.30
CA LEU A 160 15.00 -1.63 -4.35
C LEU A 160 14.79 -2.75 -5.38
N LEU A 161 13.60 -3.36 -5.42
CA LEU A 161 13.24 -4.35 -6.45
C LEU A 161 13.16 -3.74 -7.85
N SER A 162 12.61 -2.53 -8.00
CA SER A 162 12.53 -1.83 -9.28
C SER A 162 13.89 -1.29 -9.77
N PHE A 163 14.88 -1.16 -8.88
CA PHE A 163 16.26 -0.87 -9.25
C PHE A 163 16.98 -2.10 -9.81
N ILE A 164 16.80 -3.25 -9.15
CA ILE A 164 17.46 -4.52 -9.53
C ILE A 164 16.79 -5.18 -10.75
N TYR A 165 15.48 -5.01 -10.93
CA TYR A 165 14.70 -5.63 -12.00
C TYR A 165 13.88 -4.60 -12.79
N LYS A 166 13.07 -5.05 -13.75
CA LYS A 166 12.11 -4.18 -14.44
C LYS A 166 11.25 -3.35 -13.47
N ALA A 167 10.97 -2.11 -13.85
CA ALA A 167 10.22 -1.14 -13.04
C ALA A 167 8.84 -1.63 -12.56
N LYS A 168 8.18 -2.55 -13.30
CA LYS A 168 6.85 -3.11 -12.97
C LYS A 168 6.88 -4.42 -12.19
N THR A 169 8.04 -4.90 -11.75
CA THR A 169 8.15 -6.17 -10.99
C THR A 169 7.43 -6.10 -9.65
N TRP A 170 7.51 -4.96 -8.95
CA TRP A 170 6.76 -4.75 -7.72
C TRP A 170 5.24 -4.92 -7.90
N CYS A 171 4.68 -4.44 -9.01
CA CYS A 171 3.26 -4.58 -9.30
C CYS A 171 2.83 -6.04 -9.50
N ALA A 172 3.73 -6.89 -10.00
CA ALA A 172 3.45 -8.31 -10.19
C ALA A 172 3.34 -9.07 -8.85
N ILE A 173 4.06 -8.63 -7.82
CA ILE A 173 4.00 -9.24 -6.49
C ILE A 173 3.17 -8.45 -5.47
N CYS A 174 2.62 -7.31 -5.88
CA CYS A 174 1.88 -6.42 -5.01
C CYS A 174 0.71 -7.17 -4.35
N PRO A 175 0.61 -7.13 -3.01
CA PRO A 175 -0.46 -7.81 -2.29
C PRO A 175 -1.84 -7.31 -2.75
N MET A 176 -1.99 -6.01 -3.01
CA MET A 176 -3.23 -5.43 -3.55
C MET A 176 -3.59 -5.92 -4.95
N GLY A 177 -2.58 -6.12 -5.82
CA GLY A 177 -2.78 -6.71 -7.13
C GLY A 177 -3.25 -8.16 -7.04
N THR A 178 -2.77 -8.89 -6.03
CA THR A 178 -3.17 -10.28 -5.77
C THR A 178 -4.56 -10.33 -5.14
N LEU A 179 -4.87 -9.49 -4.15
CA LEU A 179 -6.21 -9.37 -3.55
C LEU A 179 -7.27 -9.00 -4.60
N SER A 180 -7.02 -7.99 -5.43
CA SER A 180 -7.93 -7.63 -6.52
C SER A 180 -8.11 -8.77 -7.53
N SER A 181 -7.04 -9.51 -7.85
CA SER A 181 -7.15 -10.69 -8.71
C SER A 181 -8.02 -11.81 -8.14
N MET A 182 -7.93 -12.03 -6.83
CA MET A 182 -8.72 -13.02 -6.11
C MET A 182 -10.18 -12.58 -6.00
N ALA A 183 -10.43 -11.30 -5.70
CA ALA A 183 -11.76 -10.72 -5.63
C ALA A 183 -12.49 -10.83 -6.98
N LEU A 184 -11.83 -10.50 -8.09
CA LEU A 184 -12.39 -10.64 -9.44
C LEU A 184 -12.69 -12.11 -9.80
N ARG A 185 -11.80 -13.05 -9.45
CA ARG A 185 -12.04 -14.48 -9.69
C ARG A 185 -13.26 -14.99 -8.91
N LYS A 186 -13.43 -14.52 -7.66
CA LYS A 186 -14.60 -14.85 -6.85
C LYS A 186 -15.88 -14.26 -7.46
N GLN A 187 -15.85 -13.00 -7.90
CA GLN A 187 -16.99 -12.35 -8.56
C GLN A 187 -17.38 -13.05 -9.86
N ASN A 188 -16.41 -13.41 -10.71
CA ASN A 188 -16.70 -14.14 -11.95
C ASN A 188 -17.35 -15.49 -11.66
N ASN A 189 -16.85 -16.27 -10.70
CA ASN A 189 -17.46 -17.54 -10.30
C ASN A 189 -18.90 -17.36 -9.75
N LEU A 190 -19.17 -16.29 -9.00
CA LEU A 190 -20.52 -15.99 -8.51
C LEU A 190 -21.49 -15.66 -9.66
N VAL A 191 -21.04 -14.92 -10.67
CA VAL A 191 -21.82 -14.65 -11.88
C VAL A 191 -22.08 -15.95 -12.66
N THR A 192 -21.05 -16.79 -12.85
CA THR A 192 -21.21 -18.06 -13.58
C THR A 192 -22.18 -19.00 -12.87
N HIS A 193 -22.16 -19.05 -11.52
CA HIS A 193 -23.11 -19.86 -10.77
C HIS A 193 -24.56 -19.33 -10.86
N ASN A 194 -24.76 -18.01 -10.89
CA ASN A 194 -26.09 -17.43 -11.06
C ASN A 194 -26.64 -17.61 -12.48
N ASP A 195 -25.78 -17.62 -13.50
CA ASP A 195 -26.17 -17.87 -14.89
C ASP A 195 -26.48 -19.35 -15.17
N VAL A 196 -25.91 -20.29 -14.39
CA VAL A 196 -26.18 -21.73 -14.49
C VAL A 196 -27.41 -22.16 -13.67
N ALA A 197 -27.81 -21.35 -12.68
CA ALA A 197 -28.98 -21.61 -11.83
C ALA A 197 -30.30 -21.04 -12.39
N LYS A 198 -30.27 -20.44 -13.57
CA LYS A 198 -31.42 -19.85 -14.28
C LYS A 198 -31.72 -20.63 -15.54
#